data_AF-A0A2S5ST96-F1
#
_entry.id   AF-A0A2S5ST96-F1
#
_cell.length_a   1.000
_cell.length_b   1.000
_cell.length_c   1.000
_cell.angle_alpha   90.00
_cell.angle_beta   90.00
_cell.angle_gamma   90.00
#
_symmetry.space_group_name_H-M   'P 1'
#
loop_
_entity.id
_entity.type
_entity.pdbx_description
1 polymer ?
#
loop_
_entity_poly.entity_id
_entity_poly.type
_entity_poly.pdbx_seq_one_letter_code
_entity_poly.pdbx_strand_id
1 'polypeptide(L)' 'MMWLVVGGPLLVILACAVTITLAIKHPDPVLAGGDASASAISQGEGGLTRMPAHQARNHTATPATDLPRDDTK' A
#
# COMPACT_ATOMS: atom_id res chain seq x y z
N MET A 1 -40.05 6.72 21.65
CA MET A 1 -39.48 5.35 21.66
C MET A 1 -39.14 4.84 20.25
N MET A 2 -40.04 4.96 19.27
CA MET A 2 -39.78 4.58 17.85
C MET A 2 -38.53 5.23 17.23
N TRP A 3 -38.27 6.51 17.55
CA TRP A 3 -37.11 7.25 17.05
C TRP A 3 -35.75 6.62 17.41
N LEU A 4 -35.64 5.97 18.56
CA LEU A 4 -34.38 5.33 18.97
C LEU A 4 -34.12 4.03 18.20
N VAL A 5 -35.19 3.35 17.78
CA VAL A 5 -35.10 2.08 17.02
C VAL A 5 -34.82 2.35 15.55
N VAL A 6 -35.35 3.42 14.99
CA VAL A 6 -35.11 3.81 13.58
C VAL A 6 -33.82 4.60 13.43
N GLY A 7 -33.44 5.40 14.44
CA GLY A 7 -32.25 6.24 14.40
C GLY A 7 -30.95 5.44 14.27
N GLY A 8 -30.83 4.32 14.98
CA GLY A 8 -29.65 3.44 14.89
C GLY A 8 -29.40 2.91 13.47
N PRO A 9 -30.37 2.18 12.87
CA PRO A 9 -30.26 1.71 11.49
C PRO A 9 -30.06 2.84 10.48
N LEU A 10 -30.76 3.97 10.65
CA LEU A 10 -30.65 5.11 9.74
C LEU A 10 -29.23 5.71 9.74
N LEU A 11 -28.58 5.80 10.91
CA LEU A 11 -27.21 6.28 11.03
C LEU A 11 -26.22 5.36 10.32
N VAL A 12 -26.39 4.03 10.45
CA VAL A 12 -25.53 3.04 9.78
C VAL A 12 -25.66 3.15 8.25
N ILE A 13 -26.88 3.30 7.75
CA ILE A 13 -27.13 3.51 6.31
C ILE A 13 -26.43 4.78 5.83
N LEU A 14 -26.53 5.88 6.59
CA LEU A 14 -25.85 7.13 6.27
C LEU A 14 -24.33 6.97 6.23
N ALA A 15 -23.75 6.29 7.23
CA ALA A 15 -22.32 6.01 7.29
C ALA A 15 -21.86 5.18 6.09
N CYS A 16 -22.61 4.14 5.71
CA CYS A 16 -22.31 3.31 4.55
C CYS A 16 -22.34 4.12 3.24
N ALA A 17 -23.35 4.98 3.06
CA ALA A 17 -23.43 5.88 1.91
C ALA A 17 -22.21 6.82 1.85
N VAL A 18 -21.80 7.40 2.99
CA VAL A 18 -20.61 8.25 3.07
C VAL A 18 -19.36 7.47 2.66
N THR A 19 -19.15 6.27 3.19
CA THR A 19 -18.00 5.41 2.82
C THR A 19 -17.97 5.10 1.32
N ILE A 20 -19.11 4.73 0.73
CA ILE A 20 -19.23 4.47 -0.71
C ILE A 20 -18.90 5.72 -1.53
N THR A 21 -19.43 6.88 -1.14
CA THR A 21 -19.12 8.13 -1.86
C THR A 21 -17.64 8.49 -1.77
N LEU A 22 -16.99 8.24 -0.63
CA LEU A 22 -15.55 8.45 -0.47
C LEU A 22 -14.75 7.51 -1.38
N ALA A 23 -15.10 6.23 -1.41
CA ALA A 23 -14.41 5.24 -2.23
C ALA A 23 -14.50 5.54 -3.74
N ILE A 24 -15.66 6.02 -4.21
CA ILE A 24 -15.85 6.37 -5.63
C ILE A 24 -15.12 7.67 -5.99
N LYS A 25 -15.18 8.69 -5.12
CA LYS A 25 -14.59 10.01 -5.41
C LYS A 25 -13.09 10.07 -5.19
N HIS A 26 -12.58 9.27 -4.24
CA HIS A 26 -11.19 9.22 -3.84
C HIS A 26 -10.72 7.76 -3.80
N PRO A 27 -10.61 7.11 -4.97
CA PRO A 27 -10.03 5.79 -5.02
C PRO A 27 -8.58 5.84 -4.54
N ASP A 28 -8.20 4.94 -3.64
CA ASP A 28 -6.81 4.78 -3.24
C ASP A 28 -5.99 4.40 -4.47
N PRO A 29 -4.97 5.19 -4.87
CA PRO A 29 -4.20 4.90 -6.05
C PRO A 29 -3.53 3.54 -5.89
N VAL A 30 -3.71 2.66 -6.88
CA VAL A 30 -2.95 1.42 -6.97
C VAL A 30 -1.47 1.76 -7.08
N LEU A 31 -0.71 1.50 -6.01
CA LEU A 31 0.74 1.55 -6.04
C LEU A 31 1.19 0.43 -6.99
N ALA A 32 1.58 0.77 -8.22
CA ALA A 32 2.36 -0.14 -9.04
C ALA A 32 3.61 -0.52 -8.22
N GLY A 33 3.93 -1.82 -8.15
CA GLY A 33 4.84 -2.42 -7.15
C GLY A 33 6.29 -1.93 -7.19
N GLY A 34 6.50 -0.66 -6.84
CA GLY A 34 7.75 0.11 -6.92
C GLY A 34 7.55 1.61 -6.62
N ASP A 35 6.33 2.13 -6.78
CA ASP A 35 6.04 3.57 -6.70
C ASP A 35 5.38 3.98 -5.37
N ALA A 36 5.79 3.37 -4.26
CA ALA A 36 5.61 4.01 -2.96
C ALA A 36 6.63 5.18 -2.86
N SER A 37 6.38 6.27 -3.58
CA SER A 37 7.20 7.50 -3.59
C SER A 37 8.71 7.26 -3.50
N ALA A 38 9.31 6.76 -4.59
CA ALA A 38 10.75 6.84 -4.81
C ALA A 38 11.29 8.29 -4.80
N SER A 39 10.44 9.32 -4.80
CA SER A 39 10.86 10.72 -4.71
C SER A 39 11.47 11.13 -3.36
N ALA A 40 11.47 10.29 -2.32
CA ALA A 40 12.10 10.62 -1.04
C ALA A 40 13.17 9.63 -0.56
N ILE A 41 13.51 8.59 -1.34
CA ILE A 41 14.52 7.61 -0.95
C ILE A 41 15.68 7.73 -1.94
N SER A 42 16.60 8.61 -1.57
CA SER A 42 17.86 8.89 -2.24
C SER A 42 18.51 7.62 -2.78
N GLN A 43 18.82 7.65 -4.08
CA GLN A 43 19.68 6.71 -4.79
C GLN A 43 21.01 6.56 -4.02
N GLY A 44 21.19 5.43 -3.35
CA GLY A 44 22.41 5.09 -2.62
C GLY A 44 22.28 3.68 -2.06
N GLU A 45 23.42 3.00 -1.86
CA GLU A 45 23.63 1.58 -1.45
C GLU A 45 22.84 1.05 -0.22
N GLY A 46 21.89 1.82 0.33
CA GLY A 46 20.96 1.41 1.40
C GLY A 46 19.55 1.00 0.93
N GLY A 47 19.31 0.87 -0.38
CA GLY A 47 17.97 0.59 -0.94
C GLY A 47 17.28 -0.65 -0.37
N LEU A 48 18.03 -1.74 -0.14
CA LEU A 48 17.50 -2.98 0.45
C LEU A 48 17.08 -2.82 1.92
N THR A 49 17.76 -1.94 2.67
CA THR A 49 17.46 -1.68 4.10
C THR A 49 16.20 -0.82 4.27
N ARG A 50 15.82 -0.08 3.21
CA ARG A 50 14.68 0.85 3.22
C ARG A 50 13.47 0.33 2.46
N MET A 51 13.49 -0.93 2.03
CA MET A 51 12.34 -1.59 1.45
C MET A 51 11.25 -1.75 2.52
N PRO A 52 9.96 -1.58 2.17
CA PRO A 52 8.86 -1.86 3.07
C PRO A 52 9.01 -3.26 3.67
N ALA A 53 8.76 -3.39 4.98
CA ALA A 53 8.97 -4.64 5.71
C ALA A 53 8.27 -5.84 5.05
N HIS A 54 7.12 -5.61 4.39
CA HIS A 54 6.41 -6.65 3.66
C HIS A 54 7.13 -7.12 2.38
N GLN A 55 7.84 -6.22 1.69
CA GLN A 55 8.61 -6.52 0.48
C GLN A 55 9.97 -7.16 0.82
N ALA A 56 10.61 -6.70 1.91
CA ALA A 56 11.90 -7.23 2.37
C ALA A 56 11.84 -8.69 2.82
N ARG A 57 10.69 -9.17 3.33
CA ARG A 57 10.55 -10.53 3.88
C ARG A 57 10.80 -11.66 2.88
N ASN A 58 10.70 -11.40 1.58
CA ASN A 58 10.96 -12.41 0.53
C ASN A 58 12.23 -12.13 -0.29
N HIS A 59 12.80 -10.92 -0.20
CA HIS A 59 14.07 -10.57 -0.88
C HIS A 59 15.32 -11.10 -0.16
N THR A 60 15.19 -11.55 1.08
CA THR A 60 16.27 -12.25 1.82
C THR A 60 16.49 -13.69 1.35
N ALA A 61 15.57 -14.24 0.55
CA ALA A 61 15.64 -15.60 0.02
C ALA A 61 16.19 -15.67 -1.42
N THR A 62 16.39 -14.53 -2.09
CA THR A 62 17.06 -14.49 -3.40
C THR A 62 18.57 -14.54 -3.17
N PRO A 63 19.27 -15.63 -3.54
CA PRO A 63 20.73 -15.66 -3.45
C PRO A 63 21.32 -14.59 -4.38
N ALA A 64 22.36 -13.89 -3.92
CA ALA A 64 23.10 -12.89 -4.73
C ALA A 64 23.72 -13.48 -6.02
N THR A 65 23.63 -14.80 -6.19
CA THR A 65 24.06 -15.56 -7.37
C THR A 65 23.17 -15.34 -8.59
N ASP A 66 21.92 -14.87 -8.43
CA ASP A 66 20.99 -14.61 -9.54
C ASP A 66 21.06 -13.17 -10.10
N LEU A 67 22.01 -12.36 -9.61
CA LEU A 67 22.35 -11.11 -10.29
C LEU A 67 23.07 -11.46 -11.60
N PRO A 68 22.74 -10.82 -12.74
CA PRO A 68 23.54 -10.95 -13.95
C PRO A 68 25.00 -10.72 -13.59
N ARG A 69 25.82 -11.76 -13.73
CA ARG A 69 27.24 -11.67 -13.49
C ARG A 69 27.79 -10.71 -14.54
N ASP A 70 28.30 -9.54 -14.14
CA ASP A 70 29.16 -8.72 -15.00
C ASP A 70 30.46 -9.50 -15.23
N ASP A 71 30.44 -10.36 -16.23
CA ASP A 71 31.60 -11.03 -16.82
C ASP A 71 32.25 -10.12 -17.87
N THR A 72 32.62 -8.90 -17.46
CA THR A 72 33.55 -8.06 -18.20
C THR A 72 34.75 -7.68 -17.35
N LYS A 73 35.78 -8.52 -17.50
CA LYS A 73 37.22 -8.30 -17.30
C LYS A 73 37.80 -8.30 -15.87
#